data_AF-A0AAV7CFP5-F1
#
_entry.id   AF-A0AAV7CFP5-F1
#
_cell.length_a   1.000
_cell.length_b   1.000
_cell.length_c   1.000
_cell.angle_alpha   90.00
_cell.angle_beta   90.00
_cell.angle_gamma   90.00
#
_symmetry.space_group_name_H-M   'P 1'
#
loop_
_entity.id
_entity.type
_entity.pdbx_description
1 polymer ?
#
loop_
_entity_poly.entity_id
_entity_poly.type
_entity_poly.pdbx_seq_one_letter_code
_entity_poly.pdbx_strand_id
1 'polypeptide(L)'
;MSELLRYYVLNIEAAKDLLLRRTKSLAEYENSNKSLDKARLKSKDVKQAELHQQQCCQKFEKLSESGKQELTSFKQRRVSAFRKNLVEMTELEIKHAKNNISLLQSCIDLFKNS
;
A
#
# COMPACT_ATOMS: atom_id res chain seq x y z
N MET A 1 16.73 -7.72 -4.12
CA MET A 1 15.33 -8.13 -4.38
C MET A 1 14.55 -8.45 -3.09
N SER A 2 15.06 -9.27 -2.16
CA SER A 2 14.27 -9.72 -0.99
C SER A 2 13.85 -8.59 -0.04
N GLU A 3 14.71 -7.59 0.20
CA GLU A 3 14.40 -6.47 1.09
C GLU A 3 13.31 -5.55 0.53
N LEU A 4 13.37 -5.24 -0.77
CA LEU A 4 12.37 -4.45 -1.46
C LEU A 4 11.00 -5.16 -1.44
N LEU A 5 11.01 -6.47 -1.71
CA LEU A 5 9.80 -7.28 -1.67
C LEU A 5 9.19 -7.29 -0.26
N ARG A 6 10.02 -7.52 0.77
CA ARG A 6 9.60 -7.52 2.18
C ARG A 6 9.03 -6.17 2.61
N TYR A 7 9.68 -5.07 2.23
CA TYR A 7 9.18 -3.71 2.49
C TYR A 7 7.77 -3.52 1.93
N TYR A 8 7.54 -3.89 0.66
CA TYR A 8 6.23 -3.72 0.03
C TYR A 8 5.16 -4.68 0.56
N VAL A 9 5.53 -5.87 1.03
CA VAL A 9 4.60 -6.78 1.73
C VAL A 9 4.08 -6.14 3.02
N LEU A 10 4.94 -5.57 3.86
CA LEU A 10 4.54 -4.89 5.09
C LEU A 10 3.60 -3.70 4.80
N ASN A 11 3.89 -2.94 3.75
CA ASN A 11 3.03 -1.83 3.34
C ASN A 11 1.65 -2.30 2.83
N ILE A 12 1.56 -3.48 2.20
CA ILE A 12 0.28 -4.07 1.79
C ILE A 12 -0.57 -4.43 3.03
N GLU A 13 0.05 -4.98 4.07
CA GLU A 13 -0.67 -5.27 5.33
C GLU A 13 -1.20 -3.99 5.99
N ALA A 14 -0.40 -2.92 6.01
CA ALA A 14 -0.87 -1.61 6.49
C ALA A 14 -2.04 -1.05 5.66
N ALA A 15 -2.00 -1.21 4.33
CA ALA A 15 -3.08 -0.81 3.44
C ALA A 15 -4.37 -1.62 3.69
N LYS A 16 -4.27 -2.93 3.97
CA LYS A 16 -5.41 -3.76 4.38
C LYS A 16 -6.02 -3.28 5.69
N ASP A 17 -5.19 -2.97 6.69
CA ASP A 17 -5.67 -2.46 7.98
C ASP A 17 -6.42 -1.12 7.82
N LEU A 18 -5.90 -0.21 6.99
CA LEU A 18 -6.56 1.06 6.66
C LEU A 18 -7.95 0.83 6.04
N LEU A 19 -8.05 -0.08 5.07
CA LEU A 19 -9.32 -0.45 4.43
C LEU A 19 -10.29 -1.09 5.42
N LEU A 20 -9.81 -1.94 6.32
CA LEU A 20 -10.63 -2.55 7.37
C LEU A 20 -11.20 -1.48 8.31
N ARG A 21 -10.38 -0.52 8.76
CA ARG A 21 -10.83 0.61 9.59
C ARG A 21 -11.87 1.46 8.86
N ARG A 22 -11.68 1.73 7.57
CA ARG A 22 -12.67 2.45 6.75
C ARG A 22 -14.00 1.70 6.67
N THR A 23 -13.98 0.39 6.40
CA THR A 23 -15.20 -0.43 6.33
C THR A 23 -15.95 -0.45 7.66
N LYS A 24 -15.24 -0.55 8.78
CA LYS A 24 -15.86 -0.45 10.12
C LYS A 24 -16.51 0.93 10.33
N SER A 25 -15.83 2.01 9.96
CA SER A 25 -16.39 3.36 10.08
C SER A 25 -17.61 3.59 9.18
N LEU A 26 -17.66 2.95 8.00
CA LEU A 26 -18.84 2.98 7.14
C LEU A 26 -20.04 2.31 7.82
N ALA A 27 -19.83 1.12 8.39
CA ALA A 27 -20.89 0.41 9.11
C ALA A 27 -21.39 1.20 10.32
N GLU A 28 -20.50 1.85 11.07
CA GLU A 28 -20.86 2.78 12.16
C GLU A 28 -21.73 3.94 11.63
N TYR A 29 -21.32 4.54 10.50
CA TYR A 29 -22.07 5.62 9.85
C TYR A 29 -23.47 5.17 9.40
N GLU A 30 -23.59 4.05 8.72
CA GLU A 30 -24.89 3.49 8.30
C GLU A 30 -25.80 3.17 9.50
N ASN A 31 -25.24 2.67 10.59
CA ASN A 31 -25.98 2.42 11.82
C ASN A 31 -26.42 3.72 12.52
N SER A 32 -25.59 4.75 12.48
CA SER A 32 -25.95 6.08 13.00
C SER A 32 -27.10 6.71 12.21
N ASN A 33 -27.13 6.54 10.87
CA ASN A 33 -28.26 6.97 10.03
C ASN A 33 -29.57 6.28 10.45
N LYS A 34 -29.56 4.95 10.60
CA LYS A 34 -30.74 4.20 11.06
C LYS A 34 -31.22 4.64 12.45
N SER A 35 -30.29 4.98 13.33
CA SER A 35 -30.60 5.46 14.69
C SER A 35 -31.22 6.86 14.65
N LEU A 36 -30.71 7.73 13.79
CA LEU A 36 -31.28 9.07 13.54
C LEU A 36 -32.70 8.98 12.98
N ASP A 37 -32.95 8.11 12.00
CA ASP A 37 -34.30 7.91 11.45
C ASP A 37 -35.28 7.46 12.53
N LYS A 38 -34.88 6.54 13.42
CA LYS A 38 -35.69 6.11 14.57
C LYS A 38 -35.96 7.26 15.54
N ALA A 39 -34.96 8.11 15.83
CA ALA A 39 -35.11 9.26 16.70
C ALA A 39 -36.10 10.28 16.12
N ARG A 40 -36.02 10.53 14.81
CA ARG A 40 -36.95 11.40 14.06
C ARG A 40 -38.38 10.86 14.09
N LEU A 41 -38.58 9.58 13.81
CA LEU A 41 -39.90 8.94 13.88
C LEU A 41 -40.54 9.05 15.27
N LYS A 42 -39.74 8.94 16.33
CA LYS A 42 -40.21 9.06 17.73
C LYS A 42 -40.26 10.51 18.23
N SER A 43 -39.80 11.48 17.44
CA SER A 43 -39.61 12.89 17.84
C SER A 43 -38.86 13.05 19.18
N LYS A 44 -37.90 12.15 19.46
CA LYS A 44 -37.18 12.08 20.73
C LYS A 44 -35.68 11.94 20.47
N ASP A 45 -34.87 12.67 21.24
CA ASP A 45 -33.40 12.66 21.21
C ASP A 45 -32.78 12.97 19.83
N VAL A 46 -33.53 13.65 18.94
CA VAL A 46 -33.14 13.92 17.54
C VAL A 46 -31.81 14.66 17.47
N LYS A 47 -31.62 15.74 18.24
CA LYS A 47 -30.38 16.53 18.22
C LYS A 47 -29.15 15.70 18.59
N GLN A 48 -29.28 14.79 19.56
CA GLN A 48 -28.18 13.92 19.96
C GLN A 48 -27.85 12.91 18.85
N ALA A 49 -28.88 12.32 18.23
CA ALA A 49 -28.69 11.39 17.12
C ALA A 49 -28.09 12.06 15.88
N GLU A 50 -28.46 13.31 15.58
CA GLU A 50 -27.88 14.11 14.50
C GLU A 50 -26.39 14.40 14.74
N LEU A 51 -26.03 14.82 15.94
CA LEU A 51 -24.63 15.06 16.29
C LEU A 51 -23.79 13.77 16.16
N HIS A 52 -24.30 12.64 16.65
CA HIS A 52 -23.60 11.36 16.55
C HIS A 52 -23.43 10.92 15.08
N GLN A 53 -24.48 11.06 14.28
CA GLN A 53 -24.42 10.75 12.85
C GLN A 53 -23.39 11.63 12.12
N GLN A 54 -23.35 12.92 12.43
CA GLN A 54 -22.37 13.85 11.86
C GLN A 54 -20.94 13.44 12.21
N GLN A 55 -20.69 13.04 13.46
CA GLN A 55 -19.37 12.56 13.89
C GLN A 55 -18.96 11.27 13.16
N CYS A 56 -19.87 10.31 13.01
CA CYS A 56 -19.62 9.08 12.25
C CYS A 56 -19.36 9.37 10.76
N CYS A 57 -20.10 10.32 10.16
CA CYS A 57 -19.90 10.77 8.80
C CYS A 57 -18.49 11.34 8.59
N GLN A 58 -18.12 12.33 9.42
CA GLN A 58 -16.81 12.98 9.35
C GLN A 58 -15.65 11.99 9.51
N LYS A 59 -15.79 11.02 10.44
CA LYS A 59 -14.80 9.95 10.62
C LYS A 59 -14.65 9.09 9.36
N PHE A 60 -15.77 8.69 8.75
CA PHE A 60 -15.77 7.89 7.54
C PHE A 60 -15.20 8.66 6.33
N GLU A 61 -15.55 9.93 6.17
CA GLU A 61 -15.04 10.80 5.10
C GLU A 61 -13.53 10.99 5.24
N LYS A 62 -13.04 11.30 6.44
CA LYS A 62 -11.61 11.45 6.71
C LYS A 62 -10.82 10.18 6.38
N LEU A 63 -11.32 9.01 6.79
CA LEU A 63 -10.69 7.72 6.46
C LEU A 63 -10.75 7.42 4.96
N SER A 64 -11.83 7.81 4.28
CA SER A 64 -11.99 7.62 2.84
C SER A 64 -11.01 8.48 2.04
N GLU A 65 -10.83 9.74 2.42
CA GLU A 65 -9.89 10.65 1.76
C GLU A 65 -8.44 10.19 1.96
N SER A 66 -8.04 9.93 3.22
CA SER A 66 -6.70 9.40 3.54
C SER A 66 -6.44 8.09 2.80
N GLY A 67 -7.41 7.16 2.82
CA GLY A 67 -7.31 5.88 2.12
C GLY A 67 -7.10 6.03 0.63
N LYS A 68 -7.84 6.93 -0.03
CA LYS A 68 -7.69 7.18 -1.47
C LYS A 68 -6.31 7.75 -1.79
N GLN A 69 -5.85 8.73 -1.04
CA GLN A 69 -4.55 9.36 -1.24
C GLN A 69 -3.39 8.38 -1.02
N GLU A 70 -3.43 7.62 0.08
CA GLU A 70 -2.39 6.66 0.45
C GLU A 70 -2.30 5.51 -0.56
N LEU A 71 -3.44 4.92 -0.96
CA LEU A 71 -3.45 3.81 -1.92
C LEU A 71 -2.97 4.22 -3.31
N THR A 72 -3.36 5.42 -3.75
CA THR A 72 -2.90 5.99 -5.03
C THR A 72 -1.39 6.19 -5.03
N SER A 73 -0.89 6.86 -3.98
CA SER A 73 0.54 7.10 -3.80
C SER A 73 1.33 5.80 -3.66
N PHE A 74 0.80 4.83 -2.92
CA PHE A 74 1.40 3.51 -2.74
C PHE A 74 1.56 2.77 -4.07
N LYS A 75 0.51 2.73 -4.91
CA LYS A 75 0.56 2.10 -6.23
C LYS A 75 1.68 2.71 -7.09
N GLN A 76 1.76 4.04 -7.14
CA GLN A 76 2.77 4.75 -7.93
C GLN A 76 4.19 4.46 -7.44
N ARG A 77 4.45 4.61 -6.13
CA ARG A 77 5.77 4.34 -5.53
C ARG A 77 6.20 2.89 -5.74
N ARG A 78 5.29 1.94 -5.55
CA ARG A 78 5.56 0.51 -5.75
C ARG A 78 6.05 0.22 -7.15
N VAL A 79 5.27 0.61 -8.17
CA VAL A 79 5.63 0.33 -9.57
C VAL A 79 6.98 0.96 -9.92
N SER A 80 7.20 2.21 -9.51
CA SER A 80 8.48 2.89 -9.78
C SER A 80 9.66 2.18 -9.12
N ALA A 81 9.52 1.77 -7.86
CA ALA A 81 10.60 1.12 -7.12
C ALA A 81 10.95 -0.26 -7.69
N PHE A 82 9.95 -1.08 -8.03
CA PHE A 82 10.17 -2.38 -8.66
C PHE A 82 10.80 -2.24 -10.04
N ARG A 83 10.35 -1.29 -10.87
CA ARG A 83 10.96 -1.04 -12.17
C ARG A 83 12.44 -0.67 -12.05
N LYS A 84 12.75 0.29 -11.16
CA LYS A 84 14.14 0.71 -10.92
C LYS A 84 14.99 -0.48 -10.46
N ASN A 85 14.51 -1.25 -9.49
CA ASN A 85 15.27 -2.37 -8.95
C ASN A 85 15.53 -3.49 -9.97
N LEU A 86 14.57 -3.81 -10.83
CA LEU A 86 14.75 -4.81 -11.88
C LEU A 86 15.79 -4.36 -12.91
N VAL A 87 15.75 -3.08 -13.33
CA VAL A 87 16.75 -2.52 -14.24
C VAL A 87 18.14 -2.59 -13.64
N GLU A 88 18.32 -2.09 -12.41
CA GLU A 88 19.60 -2.12 -11.71
C GLU A 88 20.13 -3.55 -11.52
N MET A 89 19.25 -4.50 -11.21
CA MET A 89 19.62 -5.91 -11.06
C MET A 89 20.10 -6.50 -12.38
N THR A 90 19.38 -6.28 -13.49
CA THR A 90 19.79 -6.76 -14.81
C THR A 90 21.10 -6.13 -15.26
N GLU A 91 21.30 -4.83 -15.02
CA GLU A 91 22.57 -4.15 -15.34
C GLU A 91 23.75 -4.75 -14.56
N LEU A 92 23.55 -5.05 -13.28
CA LEU A 92 24.55 -5.72 -12.44
C LEU A 92 24.84 -7.14 -12.94
N GLU A 93 23.82 -7.94 -13.26
CA GLU A 93 23.98 -9.29 -13.79
C GLU A 93 24.77 -9.29 -15.11
N ILE A 94 24.49 -8.37 -16.02
CA ILE A 94 25.25 -8.19 -17.25
C ILE A 94 26.72 -7.86 -16.96
N LYS A 95 26.97 -6.94 -16.02
CA LYS A 95 28.33 -6.58 -15.61
C LYS A 95 29.08 -7.78 -15.03
N HIS A 96 28.44 -8.55 -14.15
CA HIS A 96 29.01 -9.76 -13.57
C HIS A 96 29.31 -10.81 -14.65
N ALA A 97 28.40 -11.04 -15.60
CA ALA A 97 28.62 -11.97 -16.70
C ALA A 97 29.82 -11.57 -17.56
N LYS A 98 29.96 -10.28 -17.92
CA LYS A 98 31.12 -9.77 -18.68
C LYS A 98 32.43 -9.97 -17.91
N ASN A 99 32.44 -9.67 -16.62
CA ASN A 99 33.62 -9.87 -15.77
C ASN A 99 34.00 -11.35 -15.67
N ASN A 100 33.02 -12.25 -15.51
CA ASN A 100 33.25 -13.69 -15.47
C ASN A 100 33.82 -14.21 -16.79
N ILE A 101 33.31 -13.76 -17.93
CA ILE A 101 33.85 -14.11 -19.26
C ILE A 101 35.32 -13.67 -19.37
N SER A 102 35.63 -12.42 -18.96
CA SER A 102 37.01 -11.92 -18.99
C SER A 102 37.94 -12.75 -18.11
N LEU A 103 37.51 -13.12 -16.90
CA LEU A 103 38.30 -13.94 -15.99
C LEU A 103 38.56 -15.34 -16.58
N LEU A 104 37.52 -15.98 -17.12
CA LEU A 104 37.65 -17.29 -17.75
C LEU A 104 38.60 -17.25 -18.96
N GLN A 105 38.52 -16.20 -19.77
CA GLN A 105 39.44 -16.01 -20.90
C GLN A 105 40.89 -15.90 -20.43
N SER A 106 41.16 -15.10 -19.38
CA SER A 106 42.50 -14.99 -18.80
C SER A 106 43.02 -16.33 -18.27
N CYS A 107 42.16 -17.13 -17.62
CA CYS A 107 42.53 -18.47 -17.18
C CYS A 107 42.88 -19.39 -18.36
N ILE A 108 42.08 -19.37 -19.43
CA ILE A 108 42.34 -20.15 -20.65
C ILE A 108 43.68 -19.75 -21.28
N ASP A 109 43.96 -18.45 -21.37
CA ASP A 109 45.19 -17.95 -21.97
C ASP A 109 46.42 -18.32 -21.15
N LEU A 110 46.32 -18.35 -19.81
CA LEU A 110 47.39 -18.87 -18.94
C LEU A 110 47.68 -20.33 -19.26
N PHE A 111 46.66 -21.20 -19.36
CA PHE A 111 46.85 -22.61 -19.67
C PHE A 111 47.40 -22.87 -21.07
N LYS A 112 47.04 -22.05 -22.07
CA LYS A 112 47.58 -22.18 -23.44
C LYS A 112 49.05 -21.79 -23.54
N ASN A 113 49.50 -20.89 -22.66
CA ASN A 113 50.88 -20.39 -22.63
C ASN A 113 51.74 -21.12 -21.57
N SER A 114 51.21 -22.19 -20.98
CA SER A 114 51.90 -23.12 -20.06
C SER A 114 52.37 -24.36 -20.83
#